data_AF-A0AAN0YKA7-F1
#
_entry.id   AF-A0AAN0YKA7-F1
#
_cell.length_a   1.000
_cell.length_b   1.000
_cell.length_c   1.000
_cell.angle_alpha   90.00
_cell.angle_beta   90.00
_cell.angle_gamma   90.00
#
_symmetry.space_group_name_H-M   'P 1'
#
loop_
_entity.id
_entity.type
_entity.pdbx_description
1 polymer ?
#
loop_
_entity_poly.entity_id
_entity_poly.type
_entity_poly.pdbx_seq_one_letter_code
_entity_poly.pdbx_strand_id
1 'polypeptide(L)'
;MAKSIVTLVDNLPENNITTKVLTALDTLFPGEWINFRGFDDAIRQITQETNPEVLQRIRDKAIALYDDPKNGYQSAVFLYQTVDRADTALGTAALADKIGEKIGLLGFLSKLTPKADTSQTIDLVLKISVEAIAYCKLNGLPQANPQVLAQALQENYRGAALVRMGTLVCVDGLLPLGPDFLEKVHSIIGQVDQTEVQNNSGYTVLGSALPGEDTASKLGFLSENFEAVRGWMQNWIAKTGVSRSSVFSQLGRFIEFADDNLDLVAAFLDQTTNYFTHTGIQTVATHLIKRAYQDVQTEMGLLPGTVAPPEPVPTDAGATTLQLPQPQFRHVQTDTVLAIPKVSIVHIGKPNPQYPPEVDLSPLPNSDVVSRLHANLWSDNGFEYYILDVGSSNGTYLNGTLLEPKEKHLLQNGDRLDFGRGEKVSLIFEMG
;
A
#
# COMPACT_ATOMS: atom_id res chain seq x y z
N MET A 1 13.54 2.91 -25.00
CA MET A 1 12.13 3.28 -24.75
C MET A 1 11.78 2.85 -23.33
N ALA A 2 11.04 3.68 -22.58
CA ALA A 2 10.49 3.25 -21.29
C ALA A 2 9.57 2.04 -21.52
N LYS A 3 9.57 1.07 -20.60
CA LYS A 3 8.61 -0.03 -20.65
C LYS A 3 7.21 0.56 -20.41
N SER A 4 6.20 0.07 -21.14
CA SER A 4 4.81 0.42 -20.90
C SER A 4 4.38 -0.02 -19.49
N ILE A 5 3.41 0.68 -18.90
CA ILE A 5 2.87 0.30 -17.58
C ILE A 5 2.31 -1.13 -17.57
N VAL A 6 1.67 -1.54 -18.68
CA VAL A 6 1.19 -2.91 -18.88
C VAL A 6 2.33 -3.90 -18.70
N THR A 7 3.41 -3.76 -19.47
CA THR A 7 4.57 -4.65 -19.39
C THR A 7 5.22 -4.63 -18.01
N LEU A 8 5.17 -3.50 -17.31
CA LEU A 8 5.71 -3.41 -15.94
C LEU A 8 4.88 -4.21 -14.95
N VAL A 9 3.54 -4.09 -14.99
CA VAL A 9 2.63 -4.83 -14.10
C VAL A 9 2.61 -6.31 -14.44
N ASP A 10 2.56 -6.68 -15.73
CA ASP A 10 2.58 -8.07 -16.19
C ASP A 10 3.87 -8.81 -15.82
N ASN A 11 4.97 -8.09 -15.60
CA ASN A 11 6.24 -8.65 -15.16
C ASN A 11 6.46 -8.58 -13.63
N LEU A 12 5.47 -8.10 -12.86
CA LEU A 12 5.57 -8.18 -11.40
C LEU A 12 5.54 -9.65 -10.98
N PRO A 13 6.48 -10.09 -10.12
CA PRO A 13 6.55 -11.48 -9.70
C PRO A 13 5.32 -11.87 -8.89
N GLU A 14 4.74 -13.04 -9.18
CA GLU A 14 3.68 -13.61 -8.33
C GLU A 14 4.27 -14.22 -7.05
N ASN A 15 5.39 -14.93 -7.18
CA ASN A 15 6.03 -15.66 -6.09
C ASN A 15 7.57 -15.53 -6.17
N ASN A 16 8.14 -14.66 -5.33
CA ASN A 16 9.57 -14.53 -5.11
C ASN A 16 9.85 -14.04 -3.68
N ILE A 17 11.10 -13.70 -3.36
CA ILE A 17 11.46 -13.21 -2.02
C ILE A 17 10.70 -11.92 -1.69
N THR A 18 10.59 -10.97 -2.63
CA THR A 18 9.80 -9.75 -2.44
C THR A 18 8.36 -10.05 -2.04
N THR A 19 7.64 -10.89 -2.78
CA THR A 19 6.24 -11.18 -2.48
C THR A 19 6.07 -12.00 -1.21
N LYS A 20 7.03 -12.88 -0.87
CA LYS A 20 7.05 -13.59 0.42
C LYS A 20 7.26 -12.63 1.59
N VAL A 21 8.16 -11.66 1.47
CA VAL A 21 8.40 -10.62 2.50
C VAL A 21 7.15 -9.77 2.69
N LEU A 22 6.54 -9.27 1.60
CA LEU A 22 5.29 -8.51 1.67
C LEU A 22 4.15 -9.33 2.29
N THR A 23 4.05 -10.61 1.93
CA THR A 23 3.07 -11.54 2.54
C THR A 23 3.35 -11.77 4.03
N ALA A 24 4.61 -11.89 4.43
CA ALA A 24 4.98 -12.10 5.83
C ALA A 24 4.59 -10.91 6.71
N LEU A 25 4.76 -9.71 6.17
CA LEU A 25 4.44 -8.44 6.83
C LEU A 25 2.96 -8.06 6.71
N ASP A 26 2.13 -8.83 5.99
CA ASP A 26 0.69 -8.56 5.81
C ASP A 26 -0.08 -8.50 7.15
N THR A 27 0.43 -9.16 8.20
CA THR A 27 -0.12 -9.02 9.56
C THR A 27 -0.04 -7.59 10.11
N LEU A 28 0.84 -6.75 9.53
CA LEU A 28 1.00 -5.33 9.85
C LEU A 28 0.14 -4.41 8.95
N PHE A 29 -0.51 -4.96 7.92
CA PHE A 29 -1.37 -4.23 6.98
C PHE A 29 -2.50 -5.14 6.50
N PRO A 30 -3.36 -5.65 7.40
CA PRO A 30 -4.24 -6.76 7.08
C PRO A 30 -5.20 -6.42 5.94
N GLY A 31 -5.01 -7.10 4.81
CA GLY A 31 -5.86 -6.95 3.62
C GLY A 31 -5.57 -5.70 2.79
N GLU A 32 -4.53 -4.92 3.11
CA GLU A 32 -4.12 -3.75 2.33
C GLU A 32 -3.41 -4.18 1.03
N TRP A 33 -2.51 -5.16 1.10
CA TRP A 33 -1.74 -5.57 -0.07
C TRP A 33 -2.43 -6.67 -0.87
N ILE A 34 -2.64 -6.40 -2.15
CA ILE A 34 -3.08 -7.38 -3.13
C ILE A 34 -2.02 -7.45 -4.23
N ASN A 35 -1.59 -8.65 -4.59
CA ASN A 35 -0.62 -8.85 -5.67
C ASN A 35 -1.36 -9.16 -6.98
N PHE A 36 -1.37 -8.19 -7.89
CA PHE A 36 -2.06 -8.32 -9.19
C PHE A 36 -1.34 -9.35 -10.08
N ARG A 37 -2.11 -10.14 -10.83
CA ARG A 37 -1.65 -11.11 -11.83
C ARG A 37 -1.71 -10.51 -13.24
N GLY A 38 -1.11 -9.33 -13.39
CA GLY A 38 -1.09 -8.57 -14.65
C GLY A 38 -2.05 -7.39 -14.68
N PHE A 39 -1.95 -6.59 -15.74
CA PHE A 39 -2.58 -5.28 -15.82
C PHE A 39 -4.11 -5.36 -15.95
N ASP A 40 -4.64 -6.33 -16.70
CA ASP A 40 -6.09 -6.51 -16.82
C ASP A 40 -6.71 -7.03 -15.53
N ASP A 41 -6.01 -7.91 -14.82
CA ASP A 41 -6.39 -8.34 -13.48
C ASP A 41 -6.39 -7.13 -12.52
N ALA A 42 -5.37 -6.26 -12.58
CA ALA A 42 -5.34 -5.03 -11.81
C ALA A 42 -6.55 -4.13 -12.11
N ILE A 43 -6.94 -3.95 -13.39
CA ILE A 43 -8.13 -3.17 -13.75
C ILE A 43 -9.37 -3.78 -13.07
N ARG A 44 -9.61 -5.09 -13.25
CA ARG A 44 -10.76 -5.77 -12.65
C ARG A 44 -10.76 -5.65 -11.12
N GLN A 45 -9.64 -5.85 -10.46
CA GLN A 45 -9.59 -5.77 -8.99
C GLN A 45 -9.81 -4.35 -8.46
N ILE A 46 -9.33 -3.33 -9.18
CA ILE A 46 -9.42 -1.94 -8.76
C ILE A 46 -10.81 -1.36 -9.05
N THR A 47 -11.39 -1.68 -10.21
CA THR A 47 -12.63 -1.05 -10.68
C THR A 47 -13.85 -1.96 -10.60
N GLN A 48 -13.67 -3.26 -10.39
CA GLN A 48 -14.68 -4.31 -10.53
C GLN A 48 -15.41 -4.33 -11.89
N GLU A 49 -14.83 -3.68 -12.90
CA GLU A 49 -15.36 -3.72 -14.25
C GLU A 49 -15.20 -5.12 -14.84
N THR A 50 -16.26 -5.64 -15.45
CA THR A 50 -16.28 -6.97 -16.06
C THR A 50 -16.61 -6.92 -17.54
N ASN A 51 -17.15 -5.79 -18.03
CA ASN A 51 -17.46 -5.59 -19.44
C ASN A 51 -16.17 -5.51 -20.26
N PRO A 52 -15.96 -6.43 -21.23
CA PRO A 52 -14.73 -6.48 -22.01
C PRO A 52 -14.43 -5.19 -22.80
N GLU A 53 -15.46 -4.51 -23.31
CA GLU A 53 -15.27 -3.26 -24.06
C GLU A 53 -14.85 -2.11 -23.14
N VAL A 54 -15.43 -2.04 -21.94
CA VAL A 54 -15.06 -1.01 -20.96
C VAL A 54 -13.67 -1.26 -20.40
N LEU A 55 -13.33 -2.53 -20.10
CA LEU A 55 -11.98 -2.93 -19.72
C LEU A 55 -10.93 -2.50 -20.74
N GLN A 56 -11.19 -2.74 -22.03
CA GLN A 56 -10.28 -2.32 -23.10
C GLN A 56 -10.12 -0.80 -23.16
N ARG A 57 -11.21 -0.03 -23.01
CA ARG A 57 -11.15 1.44 -22.97
C ARG A 57 -10.34 1.96 -21.79
N ILE A 58 -10.52 1.39 -20.60
CA ILE A 58 -9.74 1.74 -19.40
C ILE A 58 -8.25 1.45 -19.66
N ARG A 59 -7.93 0.29 -20.23
CA ARG A 59 -6.56 -0.09 -20.56
C ARG A 59 -5.90 0.90 -21.52
N ASP A 60 -6.56 1.21 -22.63
CA ASP A 60 -6.03 2.14 -23.64
C ASP A 60 -5.84 3.55 -23.08
N LYS A 61 -6.80 4.02 -22.28
CA LYS A 61 -6.73 5.32 -21.59
C LYS A 61 -5.58 5.36 -20.58
N ALA A 62 -5.39 4.30 -19.79
CA ALA A 62 -4.31 4.21 -18.83
C ALA A 62 -2.93 4.21 -19.51
N ILE A 63 -2.79 3.54 -20.65
CA ILE A 63 -1.56 3.59 -21.47
C ILE A 63 -1.30 5.03 -21.95
N ALA A 64 -2.31 5.69 -22.52
CA ALA A 64 -2.16 7.07 -23.00
C ALA A 64 -1.80 8.05 -21.86
N LEU A 65 -2.40 7.89 -20.68
CA LEU A 65 -2.06 8.70 -19.50
C LEU A 65 -0.63 8.46 -19.02
N TYR A 66 -0.16 7.22 -19.05
CA TYR A 66 1.21 6.85 -18.66
C TYR A 66 2.25 7.39 -19.64
N ASP A 67 1.97 7.34 -20.94
CA ASP A 67 2.90 7.78 -21.99
C ASP A 67 2.95 9.30 -22.16
N ASP A 68 1.98 10.04 -21.64
CA ASP A 68 2.03 11.51 -21.61
C ASP A 68 3.04 12.00 -20.55
N PRO A 69 4.17 12.61 -20.95
CA PRO A 69 5.21 13.06 -20.03
C PRO A 69 4.74 14.14 -19.06
N LYS A 70 3.60 14.80 -19.32
CA LYS A 70 3.03 15.82 -18.43
C LYS A 70 2.45 15.23 -17.14
N ASN A 71 2.10 13.94 -17.12
CA ASN A 71 1.43 13.32 -15.97
C ASN A 71 2.41 12.74 -14.91
N GLY A 72 3.72 12.75 -15.15
CA GLY A 72 4.72 12.35 -14.14
C GLY A 72 4.79 10.85 -13.80
N TYR A 73 3.92 10.00 -14.35
CA TYR A 73 3.89 8.56 -14.03
C TYR A 73 5.17 7.80 -14.38
N GLN A 74 5.72 8.02 -15.59
CA GLN A 74 7.00 7.43 -15.99
C GLN A 74 8.13 7.88 -15.07
N SER A 75 8.13 9.14 -14.64
CA SER A 75 9.10 9.64 -13.68
C SER A 75 8.95 8.98 -12.31
N ALA A 76 7.72 8.76 -11.84
CA ALA A 76 7.49 8.04 -10.57
C ALA A 76 8.00 6.60 -10.63
N VAL A 77 7.68 5.85 -11.70
CA VAL A 77 8.22 4.49 -11.92
C VAL A 77 9.75 4.50 -11.97
N PHE A 78 10.34 5.46 -12.69
CA PHE A 78 11.79 5.60 -12.76
C PHE A 78 12.40 5.76 -11.37
N LEU A 79 11.83 6.62 -10.53
CA LEU A 79 12.32 6.84 -9.17
C LEU A 79 12.24 5.57 -8.31
N TYR A 80 11.08 4.91 -8.28
CA TYR A 80 10.90 3.65 -7.53
C TYR A 80 11.89 2.57 -7.95
N GLN A 81 12.13 2.43 -9.26
CA GLN A 81 13.08 1.46 -9.80
C GLN A 81 14.54 1.83 -9.52
N THR A 82 14.85 3.12 -9.48
CA THR A 82 16.22 3.60 -9.38
C THR A 82 16.71 3.51 -7.95
N VAL A 83 15.88 3.88 -6.97
CA VAL A 83 16.26 3.82 -5.55
C VAL A 83 16.50 2.40 -5.05
N ASP A 84 15.78 1.41 -5.59
CA ASP A 84 15.94 -0.01 -5.24
C ASP A 84 17.18 -0.65 -5.91
N ARG A 85 17.53 -0.21 -7.13
CA ARG A 85 18.61 -0.82 -7.94
C ARG A 85 19.99 -0.29 -7.64
N ALA A 86 20.09 0.82 -6.92
CA ALA A 86 21.37 1.49 -6.69
C ALA A 86 22.41 0.60 -5.99
N ASP A 87 21.97 -0.41 -5.23
CA ASP A 87 22.84 -1.29 -4.44
C ASP A 87 22.83 -2.77 -4.84
N THR A 88 22.02 -3.15 -5.84
CA THR A 88 21.96 -4.55 -6.29
C THR A 88 23.19 -4.92 -7.12
N ALA A 89 24.28 -5.29 -6.44
CA ALA A 89 25.54 -5.71 -7.07
C ALA A 89 25.66 -7.24 -7.27
N LEU A 90 24.77 -8.07 -6.70
CA LEU A 90 24.93 -9.54 -6.71
C LEU A 90 23.67 -10.33 -7.08
N GLY A 91 23.70 -10.94 -8.26
CA GLY A 91 23.33 -12.36 -8.47
C GLY A 91 21.91 -12.83 -8.16
N THR A 92 20.86 -12.06 -8.48
CA THR A 92 19.44 -12.47 -8.36
C THR A 92 19.11 -13.79 -9.08
N ALA A 93 19.91 -14.17 -10.09
CA ALA A 93 19.75 -15.40 -10.85
C ALA A 93 19.90 -16.68 -10.00
N ALA A 94 20.70 -16.67 -8.92
CA ALA A 94 20.94 -17.86 -8.10
C ALA A 94 19.77 -18.22 -7.15
N LEU A 95 18.79 -17.33 -7.00
CA LEU A 95 17.64 -17.48 -6.11
C LEU A 95 16.32 -17.66 -6.89
N ALA A 96 16.35 -17.51 -8.21
CA ALA A 96 15.18 -17.63 -9.08
C ALA A 96 14.54 -19.03 -9.06
N ASP A 97 15.30 -20.07 -8.72
CA ASP A 97 14.81 -21.46 -8.73
C ASP A 97 14.24 -21.94 -7.38
N LYS A 98 14.33 -21.15 -6.30
CA LYS A 98 13.92 -21.56 -4.93
C LYS A 98 12.47 -21.22 -4.57
N ILE A 99 11.58 -21.25 -5.56
CA ILE A 99 10.21 -20.70 -5.50
C ILE A 99 9.24 -21.51 -4.59
N GLY A 100 9.56 -22.76 -4.25
CA GLY A 100 8.61 -23.73 -3.66
C GLY A 100 8.80 -24.18 -2.20
N GLU A 101 9.98 -24.02 -1.59
CA GLU A 101 10.26 -24.50 -0.22
C GLU A 101 10.80 -23.36 0.67
N LYS A 102 10.87 -23.57 2.00
CA LYS A 102 11.59 -22.66 2.90
C LYS A 102 12.99 -22.44 2.35
N ILE A 103 13.35 -21.18 2.11
CA ILE A 103 14.60 -20.86 1.42
C ILE A 103 15.76 -21.08 2.39
N GLY A 104 16.54 -22.14 2.19
CA GLY A 104 17.80 -22.35 2.89
C GLY A 104 18.88 -21.39 2.38
N LEU A 105 19.33 -20.46 3.23
CA LEU A 105 20.23 -19.35 2.88
C LEU A 105 21.67 -19.48 3.38
N LEU A 106 22.00 -20.57 4.07
CA LEU A 106 23.30 -20.83 4.71
C LEU A 106 24.52 -20.39 3.88
N GLY A 107 24.64 -20.87 2.64
CA GLY A 107 25.79 -20.57 1.77
C GLY A 107 25.79 -19.16 1.14
N PHE A 108 24.67 -18.44 1.23
CA PHE A 108 24.53 -17.08 0.72
C PHE A 108 24.87 -16.04 1.80
N LEU A 109 24.41 -16.27 3.04
CA LEU A 109 24.66 -15.35 4.17
C LEU A 109 26.15 -15.16 4.46
N SER A 110 26.97 -16.19 4.29
CA SER A 110 28.42 -16.12 4.51
C SER A 110 29.17 -15.19 3.55
N LYS A 111 28.51 -14.69 2.49
CA LYS A 111 29.08 -13.77 1.49
C LYS A 111 28.57 -12.33 1.65
N LEU A 112 27.69 -12.09 2.61
CA LEU A 112 27.09 -10.79 2.86
C LEU A 112 27.90 -10.03 3.90
N THR A 113 28.11 -8.76 3.62
CA THR A 113 28.69 -7.81 4.57
C THR A 113 27.61 -6.81 4.93
N PRO A 114 27.21 -6.70 6.22
CA PRO A 114 26.33 -5.63 6.66
C PRO A 114 26.90 -4.26 6.30
N LYS A 115 26.06 -3.38 5.73
CA LYS A 115 26.45 -2.00 5.43
C LYS A 115 26.63 -1.21 6.73
N ALA A 116 27.42 -0.14 6.68
CA ALA A 116 27.55 0.80 7.79
C ALA A 116 26.22 1.53 8.07
N ASP A 117 25.99 1.91 9.33
CA ASP A 117 24.80 2.65 9.76
C ASP A 117 24.60 3.95 8.96
N THR A 118 25.69 4.64 8.58
CA THR A 118 25.61 5.83 7.72
C THR A 118 25.04 5.52 6.35
N SER A 119 25.49 4.43 5.70
CA SER A 119 24.98 4.03 4.38
C SER A 119 23.51 3.62 4.47
N GLN A 120 23.15 2.79 5.46
CA GLN A 120 21.76 2.40 5.71
C GLN A 120 20.85 3.61 5.98
N THR A 121 21.35 4.59 6.72
CA THR A 121 20.65 5.85 6.98
C THR A 121 20.39 6.62 5.69
N ILE A 122 21.41 6.77 4.83
CA ILE A 122 21.28 7.46 3.54
C ILE A 122 20.27 6.73 2.64
N ASP A 123 20.33 5.40 2.55
CA ASP A 123 19.42 4.59 1.73
C ASP A 123 17.96 4.75 2.19
N LEU A 124 17.72 4.72 3.51
CA LEU A 124 16.40 4.95 4.11
C LEU A 124 15.86 6.34 3.78
N VAL A 125 16.63 7.41 4.02
CA VAL A 125 16.14 8.78 3.75
C VAL A 125 15.97 9.06 2.26
N LEU A 126 16.77 8.43 1.40
CA LEU A 126 16.57 8.48 -0.06
C LEU A 126 15.24 7.86 -0.47
N LYS A 127 14.88 6.69 0.09
CA LYS A 127 13.58 6.06 -0.19
C LYS A 127 12.42 6.93 0.27
N ILE A 128 12.51 7.58 1.43
CA ILE A 128 11.50 8.56 1.90
C ILE A 128 11.39 9.75 0.94
N SER A 129 12.51 10.34 0.54
CA SER A 129 12.53 11.46 -0.40
C SER A 129 12.03 11.09 -1.79
N VAL A 130 12.33 9.88 -2.26
CA VAL A 130 11.73 9.34 -3.48
C VAL A 130 10.21 9.24 -3.35
N GLU A 131 9.71 8.74 -2.22
CA GLU A 131 8.27 8.68 -1.97
C GLU A 131 7.63 10.07 -2.05
N ALA A 132 8.24 11.10 -1.44
CA ALA A 132 7.73 12.47 -1.50
C ALA A 132 7.69 13.02 -2.93
N ILE A 133 8.75 12.82 -3.71
CA ILE A 133 8.82 13.26 -5.11
C ILE A 133 7.79 12.51 -5.96
N ALA A 134 7.69 11.19 -5.79
CA ALA A 134 6.75 10.35 -6.52
C ALA A 134 5.30 10.70 -6.17
N TYR A 135 4.98 10.89 -4.89
CA TYR A 135 3.65 11.31 -4.43
C TYR A 135 3.24 12.63 -5.10
N CYS A 136 4.11 13.64 -5.10
CA CYS A 136 3.81 14.91 -5.75
C CYS A 136 3.56 14.74 -7.25
N LYS A 137 4.38 13.94 -7.95
CA LYS A 137 4.19 13.66 -9.38
C LYS A 137 2.86 12.96 -9.68
N LEU A 138 2.50 11.96 -8.88
CA LEU A 138 1.26 11.19 -9.05
C LEU A 138 -0.01 12.00 -8.76
N ASN A 139 0.12 13.08 -8.00
CA ASN A 139 -0.98 13.97 -7.63
C ASN A 139 -0.93 15.33 -8.35
N GLY A 140 -0.09 15.47 -9.38
CA GLY A 140 0.01 16.70 -10.18
C GLY A 140 0.54 17.92 -9.41
N LEU A 141 1.24 17.71 -8.29
CA LEU A 141 1.83 18.77 -7.49
C LEU A 141 3.18 19.21 -8.09
N PRO A 142 3.43 20.53 -8.22
CA PRO A 142 4.56 21.05 -8.99
C PRO A 142 5.92 20.81 -8.34
N GLN A 143 5.98 20.67 -7.01
CA GLN A 143 7.22 20.51 -6.26
C GLN A 143 7.04 19.52 -5.11
N ALA A 144 8.10 18.79 -4.81
CA ALA A 144 8.14 17.88 -3.67
C ALA A 144 7.96 18.67 -2.37
N ASN A 145 7.07 18.20 -1.50
CA ASN A 145 6.77 18.86 -0.24
C ASN A 145 6.69 17.80 0.88
N PRO A 146 7.63 17.83 1.85
CA PRO A 146 7.66 16.88 2.97
C PRO A 146 6.36 16.84 3.79
N GLN A 147 5.74 17.99 4.04
CA GLN A 147 4.53 18.09 4.86
C GLN A 147 3.32 17.48 4.13
N VAL A 148 3.26 17.61 2.81
CA VAL A 148 2.21 16.98 2.01
C VAL A 148 2.30 15.46 2.07
N LEU A 149 3.51 14.89 2.00
CA LEU A 149 3.71 13.45 2.20
C LEU A 149 3.28 13.03 3.60
N ALA A 150 3.70 13.76 4.64
CA ALA A 150 3.36 13.46 6.03
C ALA A 150 1.85 13.46 6.28
N GLN A 151 1.13 14.44 5.72
CA GLN A 151 -0.33 14.49 5.78
C GLN A 151 -0.96 13.30 5.04
N ALA A 152 -0.50 13.02 3.82
CA ALA A 152 -1.02 11.92 3.04
C ALA A 152 -0.82 10.57 3.74
N LEU A 153 0.31 10.34 4.40
CA LEU A 153 0.59 9.14 5.18
C LEU A 153 -0.41 8.91 6.33
N GLN A 154 -0.91 10.00 6.92
CA GLN A 154 -1.89 9.94 8.00
C GLN A 154 -3.30 9.68 7.47
N GLU A 155 -3.66 10.33 6.36
CA GLU A 155 -5.05 10.39 5.89
C GLU A 155 -5.34 9.34 4.80
N ASN A 156 -4.47 9.25 3.79
CA ASN A 156 -4.83 8.76 2.46
C ASN A 156 -3.99 7.56 1.99
N TYR A 157 -2.85 7.26 2.63
CA TYR A 157 -2.03 6.12 2.24
C TYR A 157 -2.74 4.81 2.53
N ARG A 158 -3.00 4.04 1.48
CA ARG A 158 -3.62 2.71 1.51
C ARG A 158 -2.97 1.80 0.46
N GLY A 159 -3.33 0.54 0.49
CA GLY A 159 -2.90 -0.46 -0.47
C GLY A 159 -1.38 -0.61 -0.54
N ALA A 160 -0.86 -0.79 -1.75
CA ALA A 160 0.57 -0.93 -2.00
C ALA A 160 1.41 0.25 -1.48
N ALA A 161 0.88 1.48 -1.43
CA ALA A 161 1.63 2.64 -0.93
C ALA A 161 1.84 2.60 0.59
N LEU A 162 0.80 2.25 1.37
CA LEU A 162 0.92 2.07 2.81
C LEU A 162 1.87 0.91 3.15
N VAL A 163 1.70 -0.20 2.44
CA VAL A 163 2.52 -1.40 2.61
C VAL A 163 3.99 -1.12 2.28
N ARG A 164 4.28 -0.32 1.23
CA ARG A 164 5.64 0.13 0.91
C ARG A 164 6.28 0.85 2.09
N MET A 165 5.58 1.84 2.63
CA MET A 165 6.11 2.71 3.68
C MET A 165 6.28 2.01 5.02
N GLY A 166 5.37 1.09 5.36
CA GLY A 166 5.57 0.31 6.57
C GLY A 166 6.55 -0.85 6.40
N THR A 167 6.71 -1.40 5.18
CA THR A 167 7.82 -2.32 4.87
C THR A 167 9.17 -1.61 4.98
N LEU A 168 9.26 -0.36 4.53
CA LEU A 168 10.44 0.50 4.71
C LEU A 168 10.82 0.64 6.19
N VAL A 169 9.86 0.92 7.08
CA VAL A 169 10.10 0.97 8.53
C VAL A 169 10.67 -0.36 9.04
N CYS A 170 10.19 -1.50 8.54
CA CYS A 170 10.64 -2.81 8.97
C CYS A 170 12.03 -3.18 8.43
N VAL A 171 12.22 -3.05 7.12
CA VAL A 171 13.34 -3.61 6.36
C VAL A 171 14.53 -2.66 6.25
N ASP A 172 14.27 -1.34 6.18
CA ASP A 172 15.31 -0.31 6.08
C ASP A 172 15.52 0.46 7.38
N GLY A 173 14.56 0.39 8.32
CA GLY A 173 14.67 0.97 9.66
C GLY A 173 15.04 -0.07 10.73
N LEU A 174 14.04 -0.75 11.26
CA LEU A 174 14.15 -1.60 12.46
C LEU A 174 15.19 -2.73 12.32
N LEU A 175 15.19 -3.43 11.18
CA LEU A 175 16.09 -4.55 10.94
C LEU A 175 17.57 -4.14 10.88
N PRO A 176 18.00 -3.19 10.02
CA PRO A 176 19.40 -2.82 9.92
C PRO A 176 19.87 -1.86 11.03
N LEU A 177 19.04 -0.90 11.44
CA LEU A 177 19.48 0.20 12.30
C LEU A 177 19.11 0.00 13.77
N GLY A 178 18.22 -0.95 14.08
CA GLY A 178 17.82 -1.31 15.43
C GLY A 178 16.53 -0.63 15.92
N PRO A 179 16.12 -0.90 17.17
CA PRO A 179 14.85 -0.37 17.73
C PRO A 179 14.83 1.16 17.83
N ASP A 180 15.99 1.79 18.05
CA ASP A 180 16.13 3.24 18.19
C ASP A 180 16.48 3.93 16.86
N PHE A 181 16.17 3.30 15.71
CA PHE A 181 16.61 3.80 14.40
C PHE A 181 16.16 5.24 14.12
N LEU A 182 15.01 5.67 14.62
CA LEU A 182 14.54 7.05 14.40
C LEU A 182 15.50 8.09 15.00
N GLU A 183 15.98 7.87 16.22
CA GLU A 183 16.98 8.75 16.86
C GLU A 183 18.34 8.64 16.17
N LYS A 184 18.72 7.41 15.79
CA LYS A 184 19.98 7.15 15.10
C LYS A 184 20.03 7.87 13.75
N VAL A 185 18.97 7.78 12.95
CA VAL A 185 18.85 8.44 11.64
C VAL A 185 18.88 9.96 11.81
N HIS A 186 18.12 10.51 12.76
CA HIS A 186 18.14 11.94 13.09
C HIS A 186 19.56 12.44 13.40
N SER A 187 20.30 11.71 14.24
CA SER A 187 21.66 12.08 14.62
C SER A 187 22.64 11.97 13.44
N ILE A 188 22.58 10.89 12.67
CA ILE A 188 23.49 10.64 11.56
C ILE A 188 23.25 11.66 10.45
N ILE A 189 22.01 11.87 10.02
CA ILE A 189 21.72 12.78 8.90
C ILE A 189 22.07 14.24 9.22
N GLY A 190 21.98 14.64 10.49
CA GLY A 190 22.38 15.96 10.96
C GLY A 190 23.89 16.19 11.04
N GLN A 191 24.69 15.13 10.99
CA GLN A 191 26.15 15.18 11.20
C GLN A 191 26.97 14.57 10.05
N VAL A 192 26.32 13.91 9.09
CA VAL A 192 27.01 13.20 8.00
C VAL A 192 27.81 14.15 7.12
N ASP A 193 29.03 13.74 6.77
CA ASP A 193 29.88 14.49 5.86
C ASP A 193 29.34 14.42 4.41
N GLN A 194 29.43 15.53 3.69
CA GLN A 194 28.94 15.61 2.30
C GLN A 194 29.65 14.61 1.37
N THR A 195 30.92 14.27 1.66
CA THR A 195 31.69 13.29 0.88
C THR A 195 31.15 11.88 1.09
N GLU A 196 30.72 11.53 2.31
CA GLU A 196 30.09 10.24 2.59
C GLU A 196 28.76 10.10 1.84
N VAL A 197 27.97 11.18 1.78
CA VAL A 197 26.73 11.24 0.99
C VAL A 197 27.02 11.09 -0.50
N GLN A 198 28.02 11.79 -1.03
CA GLN A 198 28.43 11.69 -2.44
C GLN A 198 28.96 10.31 -2.82
N ASN A 199 29.54 9.57 -1.88
CA ASN A 199 30.02 8.21 -2.10
C ASN A 199 28.90 7.15 -2.03
N ASN A 200 27.70 7.51 -1.56
CA ASN A 200 26.55 6.62 -1.59
C ASN A 200 26.06 6.46 -3.05
N SER A 201 25.95 5.20 -3.46
CA SER A 201 25.45 4.75 -4.77
C SER A 201 24.06 5.27 -5.07
N GLY A 202 23.11 5.12 -4.12
CA GLY A 202 21.75 5.64 -4.23
C GLY A 202 21.71 7.13 -4.51
N TYR A 203 22.45 7.90 -3.72
CA TYR A 203 22.56 9.34 -3.87
C TYR A 203 23.16 9.72 -5.23
N THR A 204 24.21 9.01 -5.66
CA THR A 204 24.87 9.26 -6.95
C THR A 204 23.92 9.05 -8.13
N VAL A 205 23.15 7.97 -8.11
CA VAL A 205 22.24 7.64 -9.22
C VAL A 205 20.99 8.52 -9.21
N LEU A 206 20.46 8.87 -8.04
CA LEU A 206 19.27 9.72 -7.89
C LEU A 206 19.58 11.21 -7.88
N GLY A 207 20.84 11.60 -7.82
CA GLY A 207 21.25 12.97 -7.52
C GLY A 207 20.64 14.03 -8.44
N SER A 208 20.40 13.71 -9.72
CA SER A 208 19.76 14.64 -10.67
C SER A 208 18.24 14.79 -10.49
N ALA A 209 17.60 13.84 -9.81
CA ALA A 209 16.18 13.86 -9.54
C ALA A 209 15.83 14.48 -8.17
N LEU A 210 16.80 14.60 -7.28
CA LEU A 210 16.65 15.25 -5.98
C LEU A 210 16.61 16.78 -6.12
N PRO A 211 15.64 17.48 -5.50
CA PRO A 211 15.64 18.94 -5.39
C PRO A 211 16.90 19.48 -4.72
N GLY A 212 17.42 20.61 -5.24
CA GLY A 212 18.61 21.27 -4.73
C GLY A 212 19.71 21.41 -5.79
N GLU A 213 20.48 22.48 -5.71
CA GLU A 213 21.55 22.81 -6.67
C GLU A 213 22.88 22.15 -6.30
N ASP A 214 23.08 21.82 -5.03
CA ASP A 214 24.32 21.28 -4.47
C ASP A 214 24.06 20.15 -3.46
N THR A 215 25.13 19.51 -2.97
CA THR A 215 25.00 18.41 -1.99
C THR A 215 24.38 18.88 -0.67
N ALA A 216 24.67 20.10 -0.23
CA ALA A 216 24.16 20.62 1.03
C ALA A 216 22.63 20.81 0.98
N SER A 217 22.12 21.43 -0.09
CA SER A 217 20.68 21.63 -0.29
C SER A 217 19.93 20.31 -0.49
N LYS A 218 20.52 19.34 -1.20
CA LYS A 218 19.95 17.99 -1.34
C LYS A 218 19.91 17.25 0.00
N LEU A 219 20.98 17.31 0.79
CA LEU A 219 21.01 16.73 2.14
C LEU A 219 19.98 17.39 3.06
N GLY A 220 19.81 18.71 2.96
CA GLY A 220 18.72 19.45 3.63
C GLY A 220 17.35 18.89 3.27
N PHE A 221 17.08 18.67 1.98
CA PHE A 221 15.84 18.05 1.52
C PHE A 221 15.65 16.63 2.06
N LEU A 222 16.70 15.78 2.08
CA LEU A 222 16.61 14.42 2.66
C LEU A 222 16.25 14.47 4.16
N SER A 223 16.92 15.35 4.91
CA SER A 223 16.69 15.56 6.34
C SER A 223 15.26 16.05 6.63
N GLU A 224 14.79 17.06 5.89
CA GLU A 224 13.43 17.59 6.03
C GLU A 224 12.34 16.54 5.76
N ASN A 225 12.54 15.68 4.75
CA ASN A 225 11.62 14.58 4.46
C ASN A 225 11.55 13.56 5.59
N PHE A 226 12.71 13.16 6.13
CA PHE A 226 12.75 12.24 7.26
C PHE A 226 12.04 12.83 8.49
N GLU A 227 12.35 14.07 8.87
CA GLU A 227 11.72 14.71 10.03
C GLU A 227 10.20 14.87 9.86
N ALA A 228 9.73 15.17 8.65
CA ALA A 228 8.31 15.29 8.37
C ALA A 228 7.53 13.97 8.61
N VAL A 229 8.13 12.82 8.27
CA VAL A 229 7.46 11.51 8.39
C VAL A 229 7.80 10.76 9.69
N ARG A 230 8.80 11.21 10.45
CA ARG A 230 9.26 10.57 11.70
C ARG A 230 8.14 10.36 12.70
N GLY A 231 7.27 11.37 12.89
CA GLY A 231 6.12 11.26 13.78
C GLY A 231 5.10 10.20 13.33
N TRP A 232 4.89 10.06 12.02
CA TRP A 232 4.07 8.98 11.47
C TRP A 232 4.70 7.61 11.73
N MET A 233 6.00 7.44 11.50
CA MET A 233 6.71 6.18 11.77
C MET A 233 6.62 5.79 13.24
N GLN A 234 6.85 6.74 14.15
CA GLN A 234 6.77 6.51 15.59
C GLN A 234 5.36 6.07 16.02
N ASN A 235 4.32 6.79 15.57
CA ASN A 235 2.94 6.44 15.86
C ASN A 235 2.56 5.08 15.27
N TRP A 236 3.04 4.78 14.07
CA TRP A 236 2.78 3.51 13.41
C TRP A 236 3.47 2.34 14.15
N ILE A 237 4.72 2.51 14.60
CA ILE A 237 5.42 1.51 15.43
C ILE A 237 4.66 1.29 16.75
N ALA A 238 4.24 2.36 17.41
CA ALA A 238 3.47 2.27 18.66
C ALA A 238 2.12 1.57 18.45
N LYS A 239 1.40 1.89 17.37
CA LYS A 239 0.11 1.28 17.02
C LYS A 239 0.26 -0.21 16.70
N THR A 240 1.25 -0.55 15.89
CA THR A 240 1.43 -1.92 15.43
C THR A 240 2.17 -2.81 16.43
N GLY A 241 2.89 -2.23 17.40
CA GLY A 241 3.76 -2.97 18.31
C GLY A 241 4.91 -3.69 17.58
N VAL A 242 5.18 -3.31 16.32
CA VAL A 242 6.24 -3.93 15.54
C VAL A 242 7.60 -3.68 16.17
N SER A 243 8.43 -4.71 16.19
CA SER A 243 9.79 -4.67 16.73
C SER A 243 10.72 -5.44 15.81
N ARG A 244 12.03 -5.23 15.98
CA ARG A 244 13.06 -5.95 15.23
C ARG A 244 12.88 -7.49 15.32
N SER A 245 12.57 -8.00 16.52
CA SER A 245 12.36 -9.43 16.75
C SER A 245 11.05 -9.94 16.16
N SER A 246 9.96 -9.15 16.19
CA SER A 246 8.69 -9.56 15.57
C SER A 246 8.82 -9.63 14.04
N VAL A 247 9.53 -8.67 13.42
CA VAL A 247 9.81 -8.71 11.97
C VAL A 247 10.59 -9.96 11.62
N PHE A 248 11.69 -10.25 12.33
CA PHE A 248 12.48 -11.47 12.12
C PHE A 248 11.64 -12.75 12.26
N SER A 249 10.81 -12.83 13.30
CA SER A 249 9.92 -13.98 13.53
C SER A 249 8.89 -14.16 12.40
N GLN A 250 8.31 -13.07 11.89
CA GLN A 250 7.37 -13.13 10.76
C GLN A 250 8.06 -13.62 9.48
N LEU A 251 9.27 -13.12 9.19
CA LEU A 251 10.06 -13.53 8.04
C LEU A 251 10.53 -15.00 8.12
N GLY A 252 10.86 -15.48 9.32
CA GLY A 252 11.28 -16.86 9.58
C GLY A 252 10.25 -17.94 9.23
N ARG A 253 9.00 -17.55 8.99
CA ARG A 253 7.95 -18.45 8.47
C ARG A 253 8.21 -18.87 7.02
N PHE A 254 8.87 -18.00 6.24
CA PHE A 254 9.07 -18.18 4.80
C PHE A 254 10.55 -18.39 4.44
N ILE A 255 11.46 -17.95 5.29
CA ILE A 255 12.90 -17.97 5.05
C ILE A 255 13.59 -18.69 6.20
N GLU A 256 14.43 -19.69 5.90
CA GLU A 256 15.25 -20.36 6.90
C GLU A 256 16.53 -19.55 7.13
N PHE A 257 16.57 -18.89 8.28
CA PHE A 257 17.79 -18.27 8.78
C PHE A 257 18.57 -19.29 9.61
N ALA A 258 19.85 -19.41 9.30
CA ALA A 258 20.75 -20.32 9.99
C ALA A 258 21.26 -19.78 11.33
N ASP A 259 21.35 -18.46 11.41
CA ASP A 259 21.93 -17.73 12.53
C ASP A 259 20.92 -16.69 13.01
N ASP A 260 20.92 -16.41 14.32
CA ASP A 260 20.16 -15.31 14.93
C ASP A 260 20.77 -13.91 14.61
N ASN A 261 21.56 -13.81 13.52
CA ASN A 261 22.23 -12.59 13.13
C ASN A 261 21.31 -11.72 12.26
N LEU A 262 20.57 -10.84 12.95
CA LEU A 262 19.64 -9.89 12.36
C LEU A 262 20.29 -8.93 11.35
N ASP A 263 21.58 -8.62 11.48
CA ASP A 263 22.29 -7.74 10.54
C ASP A 263 22.52 -8.44 9.20
N LEU A 264 22.81 -9.75 9.22
CA LEU A 264 22.91 -10.56 7.99
C LEU A 264 21.54 -10.75 7.32
N VAL A 265 20.47 -10.84 8.10
CA VAL A 265 19.10 -10.86 7.56
C VAL A 265 18.77 -9.53 6.87
N ALA A 266 19.10 -8.40 7.50
CA ALA A 266 18.89 -7.09 6.89
C ALA A 266 19.66 -6.97 5.56
N ALA A 267 20.94 -7.35 5.54
CA ALA A 267 21.76 -7.35 4.33
C ALA A 267 21.21 -8.30 3.24
N PHE A 268 20.66 -9.45 3.65
CA PHE A 268 20.03 -10.39 2.72
C PHE A 268 18.80 -9.77 2.05
N LEU A 269 17.91 -9.16 2.84
CA LEU A 269 16.68 -8.56 2.32
C LEU A 269 16.99 -7.39 1.40
N ASP A 270 17.94 -6.53 1.77
CA ASP A 270 18.39 -5.40 0.94
C ASP A 270 18.85 -5.85 -0.46
N GLN A 271 19.58 -6.97 -0.55
CA GLN A 271 20.08 -7.47 -1.84
C GLN A 271 19.09 -8.30 -2.65
N THR A 272 18.04 -8.82 -2.03
CA THR A 272 17.18 -9.85 -2.65
C THR A 272 15.71 -9.44 -2.77
N THR A 273 15.31 -8.35 -2.11
CA THR A 273 13.99 -7.77 -2.26
C THR A 273 14.05 -6.57 -3.19
N ASN A 274 12.95 -6.34 -3.90
CA ASN A 274 12.70 -5.12 -4.68
C ASN A 274 11.31 -4.60 -4.30
N TYR A 275 11.01 -4.58 -3.00
CA TYR A 275 9.66 -4.29 -2.51
C TYR A 275 9.26 -2.85 -2.84
N PHE A 276 10.22 -1.93 -2.84
CA PHE A 276 9.98 -0.52 -3.14
C PHE A 276 9.59 -0.34 -4.61
N THR A 277 10.30 -1.01 -5.53
CA THR A 277 9.93 -1.08 -6.95
C THR A 277 8.58 -1.76 -7.16
N HIS A 278 8.37 -2.93 -6.55
CA HIS A 278 7.19 -3.76 -6.75
C HIS A 278 5.92 -3.00 -6.37
N THR A 279 5.88 -2.53 -5.13
CA THR A 279 4.75 -1.75 -4.62
C THR A 279 4.65 -0.39 -5.29
N GLY A 280 5.77 0.22 -5.70
CA GLY A 280 5.81 1.47 -6.47
C GLY A 280 5.08 1.35 -7.80
N ILE A 281 5.37 0.31 -8.58
CA ILE A 281 4.67 0.01 -9.84
C ILE A 281 3.17 -0.21 -9.58
N GLN A 282 2.80 -0.94 -8.52
CA GLN A 282 1.39 -1.14 -8.16
C GLN A 282 0.69 0.17 -7.78
N THR A 283 1.36 1.07 -7.06
CA THR A 283 0.84 2.41 -6.74
C THR A 283 0.59 3.22 -8.02
N VAL A 284 1.56 3.24 -8.94
CA VAL A 284 1.41 3.96 -10.22
C VAL A 284 0.26 3.38 -11.05
N ALA A 285 0.20 2.05 -11.18
CA ALA A 285 -0.89 1.38 -11.88
C ALA A 285 -2.25 1.70 -11.27
N THR A 286 -2.35 1.74 -9.93
CA THR A 286 -3.59 2.06 -9.22
C THR A 286 -4.05 3.49 -9.52
N HIS A 287 -3.15 4.49 -9.46
CA HIS A 287 -3.49 5.87 -9.83
C HIS A 287 -3.96 5.98 -11.27
N LEU A 288 -3.25 5.33 -12.20
CA LEU A 288 -3.58 5.32 -13.62
C LEU A 288 -4.94 4.71 -13.91
N ILE A 289 -5.20 3.53 -13.35
CA ILE A 289 -6.44 2.79 -13.56
C ILE A 289 -7.62 3.56 -12.96
N LYS A 290 -7.49 4.11 -11.75
CA LYS A 290 -8.55 4.93 -11.14
C LYS A 290 -8.88 6.16 -11.98
N ARG A 291 -7.86 6.89 -12.45
CA ARG A 291 -8.06 8.07 -13.32
C ARG A 291 -8.66 7.67 -14.67
N ALA A 292 -8.13 6.63 -15.31
CA ALA A 292 -8.63 6.13 -16.59
C ALA A 292 -10.09 5.67 -16.48
N TYR A 293 -10.45 5.00 -15.39
CA TYR A 293 -11.81 4.57 -15.12
C TYR A 293 -12.76 5.77 -14.98
N GLN A 294 -12.39 6.77 -14.18
CA GLN A 294 -13.19 8.00 -14.04
C GLN A 294 -13.42 8.71 -15.37
N ASP A 295 -12.37 8.84 -16.19
CA ASP A 295 -12.48 9.45 -17.52
C ASP A 295 -13.41 8.64 -18.44
N VAL A 296 -13.27 7.31 -18.48
CA VAL A 296 -14.12 6.43 -19.30
C VAL A 296 -15.58 6.48 -18.86
N GLN A 297 -15.83 6.46 -17.55
CA GLN A 297 -17.19 6.57 -17.00
C GLN A 297 -17.83 7.93 -17.35
N THR A 298 -17.04 9.01 -17.34
CA THR A 298 -17.50 10.35 -17.76
C THR A 298 -17.81 10.39 -19.26
N GLU A 299 -16.93 9.83 -20.10
CA GLU A 299 -17.11 9.75 -21.55
C GLU A 299 -18.33 8.90 -21.95
N MET A 300 -18.66 7.89 -21.15
CA MET A 300 -19.83 7.03 -21.35
C MET A 300 -21.13 7.60 -20.73
N GLY A 301 -21.08 8.75 -20.07
CA GLY A 301 -22.23 9.39 -19.45
C GLY A 301 -22.76 8.68 -18.20
N LEU A 302 -21.93 7.86 -17.54
CA LEU A 302 -22.29 7.06 -16.37
C LEU A 302 -21.98 7.77 -15.03
N LEU A 303 -21.13 8.80 -15.06
CA LEU A 303 -20.96 9.76 -13.97
C LEU A 303 -21.60 11.09 -14.36
N PRO A 304 -22.23 11.84 -13.42
CA PRO A 304 -22.68 13.19 -13.72
C PRO A 304 -21.46 14.03 -14.10
N GLY A 305 -21.39 14.40 -15.38
CA GLY A 305 -20.38 15.34 -15.87
C GLY A 305 -20.46 16.63 -15.07
N THR A 306 -19.37 17.38 -15.03
CA THR A 306 -19.36 18.76 -14.51
C THR A 306 -20.43 19.56 -15.27
N VAL A 307 -21.62 19.68 -14.68
CA VAL A 307 -22.73 20.42 -15.25
C VAL A 307 -22.27 21.88 -15.30
N ALA A 308 -22.43 22.51 -16.45
CA ALA A 308 -22.24 23.96 -16.62
C ALA A 308 -22.98 24.73 -15.51
N PRO A 309 -22.54 25.95 -15.15
CA PRO A 309 -23.20 26.73 -14.10
C PRO A 309 -24.71 26.81 -14.40
N PRO A 310 -25.59 26.46 -13.45
CA PRO A 310 -27.02 26.56 -13.70
C PRO A 310 -27.37 28.02 -13.95
N GLU A 311 -28.15 28.28 -14.99
CA GLU A 311 -28.83 29.57 -15.17
C GLU A 311 -29.63 29.90 -13.90
N PRO A 312 -29.78 31.19 -13.54
CA PRO A 312 -30.43 31.58 -12.30
C PRO A 312 -31.92 31.18 -12.35
N VAL A 313 -32.28 30.15 -11.57
CA VAL A 313 -33.67 29.75 -11.32
C VAL A 313 -34.27 30.65 -10.24
N PRO A 314 -35.55 31.09 -10.36
CA PRO A 314 -36.17 31.98 -9.40
C PRO A 314 -36.28 31.37 -8.01
N THR A 315 -36.01 32.19 -7.00
CA THR A 315 -36.11 31.92 -5.58
C THR A 315 -37.57 31.72 -5.18
N ASP A 316 -37.99 30.50 -4.87
CA ASP A 316 -38.78 30.19 -3.66
C ASP A 316 -39.02 28.69 -3.46
N ALA A 317 -39.28 28.34 -2.20
CA ALA A 317 -39.72 27.05 -1.64
C ALA A 317 -38.63 26.04 -1.18
N GLY A 318 -38.40 26.05 0.14
CA GLY A 318 -38.18 24.86 0.96
C GLY A 318 -36.90 24.05 0.70
N ALA A 319 -35.83 24.36 1.43
CA ALA A 319 -34.64 23.54 1.52
C ALA A 319 -34.98 22.13 2.06
N THR A 320 -35.28 21.21 1.15
CA THR A 320 -35.19 19.77 1.43
C THR A 320 -33.74 19.41 1.20
N THR A 321 -32.95 19.38 2.27
CA THR A 321 -31.57 18.89 2.18
C THR A 321 -31.65 17.42 1.78
N LEU A 322 -31.23 17.09 0.54
CA LEU A 322 -30.98 15.71 0.12
C LEU A 322 -29.92 15.13 1.08
N GLN A 323 -30.35 14.46 2.14
CA GLN A 323 -29.48 13.60 2.92
C GLN A 323 -29.12 12.44 2.01
N LEU A 324 -27.86 12.41 1.55
CA LEU A 324 -27.33 11.26 0.84
C LEU A 324 -27.49 10.02 1.75
N PRO A 325 -27.95 8.89 1.20
CA PRO A 325 -27.94 7.59 1.86
C PRO A 325 -26.64 7.37 2.63
N GLN A 326 -26.71 7.13 3.95
CA GLN A 326 -25.53 6.68 4.67
C GLN A 326 -25.50 5.15 4.67
N PRO A 327 -24.38 4.53 4.27
CA PRO A 327 -24.24 3.09 4.30
C PRO A 327 -24.31 2.59 5.76
N GLN A 328 -24.99 1.47 5.96
CA GLN A 328 -25.06 0.80 7.26
C GLN A 328 -25.12 -0.72 7.09
N PHE A 329 -24.83 -1.43 8.18
CA PHE A 329 -25.11 -2.86 8.28
C PHE A 329 -26.27 -3.10 9.25
N ARG A 330 -27.30 -3.84 8.83
CA ARG A 330 -28.29 -4.38 9.75
C ARG A 330 -27.96 -5.83 10.09
N HIS A 331 -27.77 -6.13 11.37
CA HIS A 331 -27.61 -7.51 11.83
C HIS A 331 -28.93 -8.27 11.76
N VAL A 332 -28.96 -9.38 11.02
CA VAL A 332 -30.18 -10.13 10.71
C VAL A 332 -30.84 -10.70 11.98
N GLN A 333 -30.04 -11.18 12.94
CA GLN A 333 -30.57 -11.91 14.09
C GLN A 333 -31.13 -10.99 15.19
N THR A 334 -30.77 -9.69 15.20
CA THR A 334 -31.16 -8.76 16.28
C THR A 334 -31.71 -7.43 15.78
N ASP A 335 -31.76 -7.21 14.47
CA ASP A 335 -32.08 -5.93 13.82
C ASP A 335 -31.19 -4.75 14.28
N THR A 336 -30.05 -5.05 14.90
CA THR A 336 -29.09 -4.02 15.33
C THR A 336 -28.45 -3.37 14.12
N VAL A 337 -28.47 -2.05 14.07
CA VAL A 337 -27.84 -1.26 12.99
C VAL A 337 -26.45 -0.84 13.43
N LEU A 338 -25.46 -1.11 12.58
CA LEU A 338 -24.07 -0.72 12.73
C LEU A 338 -23.75 0.31 11.65
N ALA A 339 -23.31 1.49 12.06
CA ALA A 339 -22.90 2.54 11.13
C ALA A 339 -21.59 2.17 10.43
N ILE A 340 -21.48 2.48 9.14
CA ILE A 340 -20.24 2.34 8.38
C ILE A 340 -19.55 3.72 8.37
N PRO A 341 -18.36 3.86 8.97
CA PRO A 341 -17.67 5.15 8.99
C PRO A 341 -17.16 5.54 7.61
N LYS A 342 -17.06 6.85 7.35
CA LYS A 342 -16.60 7.42 6.07
C LYS A 342 -15.08 7.40 5.96
N VAL A 343 -14.52 6.20 5.88
CA VAL A 343 -13.09 5.94 5.68
C VAL A 343 -12.91 4.98 4.52
N SER A 344 -11.76 5.02 3.84
CA SER A 344 -11.56 4.23 2.62
C SER A 344 -11.50 2.72 2.85
N ILE A 345 -11.16 2.31 4.07
CA ILE A 345 -11.16 0.91 4.51
C ILE A 345 -11.76 0.87 5.91
N VAL A 346 -12.77 0.03 6.08
CA VAL A 346 -13.42 -0.27 7.35
C VAL A 346 -13.07 -1.71 7.73
N HIS A 347 -12.33 -1.89 8.81
CA HIS A 347 -11.99 -3.21 9.35
C HIS A 347 -13.19 -3.75 10.13
N ILE A 348 -13.56 -4.99 9.80
CA ILE A 348 -14.70 -5.70 10.39
C ILE A 348 -14.17 -6.93 11.14
N GLY A 349 -14.56 -7.07 12.40
CA GLY A 349 -14.13 -8.19 13.22
C GLY A 349 -14.41 -8.01 14.70
N LYS A 350 -13.55 -8.59 15.54
CA LYS A 350 -13.60 -8.48 17.01
C LYS A 350 -12.47 -7.60 17.53
N PRO A 351 -12.53 -7.14 18.80
CA PRO A 351 -11.52 -6.27 19.37
C PRO A 351 -10.11 -6.82 19.18
N ASN A 352 -9.27 -6.01 18.55
CA ASN A 352 -7.86 -6.24 18.30
C ASN A 352 -7.10 -4.98 18.72
N PRO A 353 -6.19 -5.05 19.71
CA PRO A 353 -5.43 -3.88 20.16
C PRO A 353 -4.59 -3.22 19.07
N GLN A 354 -4.12 -4.00 18.10
CA GLN A 354 -3.21 -3.54 17.04
C GLN A 354 -3.97 -2.87 15.88
N TYR A 355 -5.13 -3.41 15.55
CA TYR A 355 -6.05 -2.89 14.53
C TYR A 355 -7.47 -2.91 15.09
N PRO A 356 -7.85 -1.89 15.88
CA PRO A 356 -9.21 -1.80 16.37
C PRO A 356 -10.18 -1.80 15.19
N PRO A 357 -11.19 -2.70 15.16
CA PRO A 357 -12.12 -2.71 14.06
C PRO A 357 -12.98 -1.46 14.10
N GLU A 358 -13.17 -0.82 12.96
CA GLU A 358 -14.16 0.25 12.83
C GLU A 358 -15.59 -0.29 13.01
N VAL A 359 -15.83 -1.56 12.65
CA VAL A 359 -17.09 -2.28 12.92
C VAL A 359 -16.80 -3.48 13.81
N ASP A 360 -17.07 -3.32 15.11
CA ASP A 360 -16.92 -4.38 16.11
C ASP A 360 -18.16 -5.29 16.16
N LEU A 361 -17.96 -6.56 15.82
CA LEU A 361 -18.98 -7.60 15.85
C LEU A 361 -19.00 -8.40 17.16
N SER A 362 -18.08 -8.14 18.10
CA SER A 362 -18.05 -8.84 19.39
C SER A 362 -19.29 -8.65 20.26
N PRO A 363 -20.02 -7.52 20.23
CA PRO A 363 -21.27 -7.37 20.98
C PRO A 363 -22.42 -8.21 20.43
N LEU A 364 -22.29 -8.75 19.20
CA LEU A 364 -23.35 -9.54 18.57
C LEU A 364 -23.39 -10.97 19.14
N PRO A 365 -24.58 -11.61 19.19
CA PRO A 365 -24.71 -13.01 19.56
C PRO A 365 -23.86 -13.92 18.68
N ASN A 366 -23.29 -14.98 19.25
CA ASN A 366 -22.48 -15.97 18.53
C ASN A 366 -21.23 -15.39 17.84
N SER A 367 -20.70 -14.25 18.30
CA SER A 367 -19.49 -13.65 17.74
C SER A 367 -18.22 -14.50 17.90
N ASP A 368 -18.28 -15.64 18.59
CA ASP A 368 -17.19 -16.61 18.69
C ASP A 368 -16.69 -17.09 17.33
N VAL A 369 -17.57 -17.18 16.32
CA VAL A 369 -17.19 -17.58 14.94
C VAL A 369 -16.47 -16.49 14.16
N VAL A 370 -16.52 -15.24 14.61
CA VAL A 370 -15.90 -14.09 13.92
C VAL A 370 -14.44 -13.97 14.34
N SER A 371 -13.49 -13.98 13.39
CA SER A 371 -12.09 -13.64 13.63
C SER A 371 -11.90 -12.20 14.12
N ARG A 372 -10.78 -11.93 14.81
CA ARG A 372 -10.43 -10.55 15.22
C ARG A 372 -10.21 -9.63 14.02
N LEU A 373 -9.45 -10.11 13.05
CA LEU A 373 -9.34 -9.56 11.70
C LEU A 373 -10.12 -10.51 10.79
N HIS A 374 -11.28 -10.09 10.28
CA HIS A 374 -12.16 -10.97 9.53
C HIS A 374 -12.33 -10.54 8.08
N ALA A 375 -12.79 -9.31 7.87
CA ALA A 375 -13.00 -8.76 6.55
C ALA A 375 -12.76 -7.25 6.56
N ASN A 376 -12.49 -6.70 5.39
CA ASN A 376 -12.42 -5.26 5.17
C ASN A 376 -13.50 -4.86 4.18
N LEU A 377 -14.18 -3.75 4.48
CA LEU A 377 -15.03 -3.06 3.52
C LEU A 377 -14.27 -1.88 2.93
N TRP A 378 -14.06 -1.90 1.62
CA TRP A 378 -13.36 -0.87 0.87
C TRP A 378 -14.34 0.10 0.21
N SER A 379 -14.06 1.40 0.28
CA SER A 379 -14.77 2.42 -0.49
C SER A 379 -13.86 3.60 -0.83
N ASP A 380 -13.48 3.74 -2.10
CA ASP A 380 -12.60 4.83 -2.54
C ASP A 380 -13.37 6.12 -2.89
N ASN A 381 -14.67 6.02 -3.18
CA ASN A 381 -15.50 7.12 -3.71
C ASN A 381 -16.71 7.44 -2.82
N GLY A 382 -16.99 6.61 -1.79
CA GLY A 382 -18.16 6.74 -0.91
C GLY A 382 -19.48 6.26 -1.52
N PHE A 383 -19.47 5.81 -2.78
CA PHE A 383 -20.65 5.35 -3.52
C PHE A 383 -20.65 3.84 -3.76
N GLU A 384 -19.47 3.26 -3.98
CA GLU A 384 -19.27 1.82 -4.18
C GLU A 384 -18.56 1.23 -2.97
N TYR A 385 -19.00 0.04 -2.58
CA TYR A 385 -18.49 -0.68 -1.42
C TYR A 385 -18.09 -2.08 -1.84
N TYR A 386 -16.90 -2.51 -1.44
CA TYR A 386 -16.36 -3.81 -1.78
C TYR A 386 -15.99 -4.58 -0.51
N ILE A 387 -16.52 -5.78 -0.35
CA ILE A 387 -16.13 -6.67 0.75
C ILE A 387 -14.91 -7.49 0.34
N LEU A 388 -13.97 -7.67 1.26
CA LEU A 388 -12.80 -8.53 1.10
C LEU A 388 -12.60 -9.34 2.38
N ASP A 389 -12.55 -10.67 2.27
CA ASP A 389 -12.12 -11.53 3.38
C ASP A 389 -10.60 -11.43 3.54
N VAL A 390 -10.10 -11.12 4.74
CA VAL A 390 -8.65 -10.92 4.98
C VAL A 390 -7.89 -12.20 5.32
N GLY A 391 -8.48 -13.38 5.06
CA GLY A 391 -7.98 -14.68 5.48
C GLY A 391 -8.55 -15.12 6.82
N SER A 392 -9.86 -14.93 7.01
CA SER A 392 -10.55 -15.28 8.25
C SER A 392 -10.57 -16.79 8.50
N SER A 393 -10.71 -17.21 9.76
CA SER A 393 -10.66 -18.64 10.11
C SER A 393 -11.87 -19.44 9.65
N ASN A 394 -13.03 -18.78 9.56
CA ASN A 394 -14.30 -19.43 9.21
C ASN A 394 -14.88 -18.97 7.87
N GLY A 395 -14.20 -18.05 7.16
CA GLY A 395 -14.60 -17.51 5.86
C GLY A 395 -15.70 -16.46 5.95
N THR A 396 -15.72 -15.55 4.97
CA THR A 396 -16.81 -14.61 4.70
C THR A 396 -17.65 -15.13 3.54
N TYR A 397 -18.98 -15.04 3.66
CA TYR A 397 -19.92 -15.45 2.61
C TYR A 397 -20.74 -14.25 2.15
N LEU A 398 -20.89 -14.09 0.83
CA LEU A 398 -21.78 -13.11 0.20
C LEU A 398 -22.96 -13.85 -0.43
N ASN A 399 -24.17 -13.57 0.03
CA ASN A 399 -25.40 -14.21 -0.42
C ASN A 399 -25.29 -15.76 -0.43
N GLY A 400 -24.68 -16.32 0.61
CA GLY A 400 -24.46 -17.77 0.78
C GLY A 400 -23.27 -18.36 0.00
N THR A 401 -22.58 -17.57 -0.82
CA THR A 401 -21.38 -18.00 -1.58
C THR A 401 -20.12 -17.65 -0.80
N LEU A 402 -19.23 -18.61 -0.56
CA LEU A 402 -17.94 -18.37 0.08
C LEU A 402 -17.08 -17.46 -0.81
N LEU A 403 -16.54 -16.39 -0.24
CA LEU A 403 -15.60 -15.51 -0.93
C LEU A 403 -14.21 -16.13 -0.99
N GLU A 404 -13.51 -15.91 -2.10
CA GLU A 404 -12.08 -16.20 -2.16
C GLU A 404 -11.32 -15.17 -1.30
N PRO A 405 -10.47 -15.61 -0.36
CA PRO A 405 -9.72 -14.67 0.47
C PRO A 405 -8.84 -13.73 -0.35
N LYS A 406 -8.76 -12.48 0.10
CA LYS A 406 -7.98 -11.39 -0.53
C LYS A 406 -8.48 -10.96 -1.92
N GLU A 407 -9.68 -11.35 -2.30
CA GLU A 407 -10.37 -10.85 -3.48
C GLU A 407 -11.47 -9.84 -3.06
N LYS A 408 -11.60 -8.75 -3.83
CA LYS A 408 -12.65 -7.74 -3.60
C LYS A 408 -13.92 -8.16 -4.33
N HIS A 409 -15.05 -8.06 -3.65
CA HIS A 409 -16.38 -8.33 -4.21
C HIS A 409 -17.30 -7.12 -4.01
N LEU A 410 -17.92 -6.63 -5.07
CA LEU A 410 -18.86 -5.50 -5.01
C LEU A 410 -20.10 -5.87 -4.18
N LEU A 411 -20.50 -4.97 -3.27
CA LEU A 411 -21.75 -5.05 -2.54
C LEU A 411 -22.84 -4.22 -3.21
N GLN A 412 -24.02 -4.80 -3.28
CA GLN A 412 -25.28 -4.16 -3.66
C GLN A 412 -26.15 -3.94 -2.43
N ASN A 413 -27.00 -2.93 -2.48
CA ASN A 413 -27.99 -2.69 -1.43
C ASN A 413 -28.88 -3.93 -1.22
N GLY A 414 -28.96 -4.41 0.02
CA GLY A 414 -29.70 -5.62 0.40
C GLY A 414 -28.86 -6.90 0.42
N ASP A 415 -27.59 -6.84 0.00
CA ASP A 415 -26.71 -8.02 0.04
C ASP A 415 -26.49 -8.51 1.47
N ARG A 416 -26.47 -9.83 1.62
CA ARG A 416 -26.22 -10.50 2.89
C ARG A 416 -24.76 -10.96 3.00
N LEU A 417 -24.12 -10.58 4.09
CA LEU A 417 -22.79 -11.02 4.49
C LEU A 417 -22.88 -11.94 5.72
N ASP A 418 -22.31 -13.14 5.64
CA ASP A 418 -22.17 -14.04 6.78
C ASP A 418 -20.70 -14.19 7.18
N PHE A 419 -20.41 -13.97 8.46
CA PHE A 419 -19.05 -13.99 9.03
C PHE A 419 -18.79 -15.34 9.71
N GLY A 420 -18.60 -16.37 8.90
CA GLY A 420 -18.47 -17.77 9.30
C GLY A 420 -19.69 -18.62 8.95
N ARG A 421 -19.52 -19.93 9.02
CA ARG A 421 -20.54 -20.91 8.60
C ARG A 421 -21.78 -20.89 9.48
N GLY A 422 -22.93 -21.18 8.85
CA GLY A 422 -24.18 -21.46 9.53
C GLY A 422 -24.95 -20.22 9.95
N GLU A 423 -24.71 -19.07 9.30
CA GLU A 423 -25.56 -17.88 9.41
C GLU A 423 -25.74 -17.40 10.85
N LYS A 424 -24.70 -17.54 11.68
CA LYS A 424 -24.75 -17.19 13.10
C LYS A 424 -24.58 -15.69 13.35
N VAL A 425 -23.78 -15.03 12.51
CA VAL A 425 -23.55 -13.58 12.49
C VAL A 425 -23.72 -13.13 11.05
N SER A 426 -24.86 -12.52 10.76
CA SER A 426 -25.23 -12.11 9.41
C SER A 426 -25.55 -10.63 9.37
N LEU A 427 -24.96 -9.90 8.43
CA LEU A 427 -25.23 -8.48 8.19
C LEU A 427 -25.89 -8.30 6.83
N ILE A 428 -26.90 -7.45 6.74
CA ILE A 428 -27.44 -6.93 5.48
C ILE A 428 -26.77 -5.58 5.24
N PHE A 429 -26.15 -5.41 4.09
CA PHE A 429 -25.62 -4.12 3.65
C PHE A 429 -26.76 -3.24 3.14
N GLU A 430 -26.88 -2.02 3.67
CA GLU A 430 -27.95 -1.10 3.31
C GLU A 430 -27.41 0.29 2.97
N MET A 431 -27.87 0.83 1.85
CA MET A 431 -27.72 2.23 1.48
C MET A 431 -28.96 2.95 2.03
N GLY A 432 -28.80 3.69 3.13
CA GLY A 432 -29.90 4.26 3.93
C GLY A 432 -30.71 5.39 3.29
#